data_AF-A0A3P7MH57-F1
#
_entry.id   AF-A0A3P7MH57-F1
#
_cell.length_a   1.000
_cell.length_b   1.000
_cell.length_c   1.000
_cell.angle_alpha   90.00
_cell.angle_beta   90.00
_cell.angle_gamma   90.00
#
_symmetry.space_group_name_H-M   'P 1'
#
loop_
_entity.id
_entity.type
_entity.pdbx_description
1 polymer ?
#
loop_
_entity_poly.entity_id
_entity_poly.type
_entity_poly.pdbx_seq_one_letter_code
_entity_poly.pdbx_strand_id
1 'polypeptide(L)'
;MALNDTELEYVKAVCVPLLSRRMIMIVSGDISLKMKNHCPYVQLQDGYQVPMVGFGTSQAMNDVAEAAVSCALDAGYRLIDTAAFYDNEAAIGRALHQKCLTTNLRREDVFVTSKLPSRGLCGVPMMALNALY
;
A
#
# COMPACT_ATOMS: atom_id res chain seq x y z
N MET A 1 16.06 7.74 -2.02
CA MET A 1 16.28 8.65 -3.16
C MET A 1 14.90 9.11 -3.59
N ALA A 2 14.61 10.42 -3.57
CA ALA A 2 13.27 10.91 -3.93
C ALA A 2 13.00 10.58 -5.42
N LEU A 3 11.78 10.14 -5.72
CA LEU A 3 11.34 9.94 -7.11
C LEU A 3 11.48 11.27 -7.84
N ASN A 4 12.04 11.24 -9.05
CA ASN A 4 12.17 12.45 -9.85
C ASN A 4 10.80 12.88 -10.40
N ASP A 5 10.68 14.13 -10.86
CA ASP A 5 9.41 14.68 -11.33
C ASP A 5 8.79 13.86 -12.47
N THR A 6 9.63 13.23 -13.31
CA THR A 6 9.23 12.34 -14.40
C THR A 6 8.63 11.03 -13.88
N GLU A 7 9.19 10.45 -12.82
CA GLU A 7 8.66 9.27 -12.14
C GLU A 7 7.35 9.58 -11.42
N LEU A 8 7.23 10.77 -10.83
CA LEU A 8 6.01 11.24 -10.20
C LEU A 8 4.90 11.46 -11.23
N GLU A 9 5.24 12.00 -12.41
CA GLU A 9 4.34 12.17 -13.53
C GLU A 9 3.96 10.83 -14.17
N TYR A 10 4.86 9.86 -14.20
CA TYR A 10 4.58 8.49 -14.60
C TYR A 10 3.64 7.77 -13.63
N VAL A 11 3.85 7.89 -12.32
CA VAL A 11 2.92 7.35 -11.29
C VAL A 11 1.54 7.98 -11.45
N LYS A 12 1.45 9.29 -11.70
CA LYS A 12 0.18 9.96 -12.03
C LYS A 12 -0.42 9.43 -13.34
N ALA A 13 0.37 9.29 -14.40
CA ALA A 13 -0.10 8.88 -15.72
C ALA A 13 -0.47 7.39 -15.83
N VAL A 14 0.09 6.52 -14.99
CA VAL A 14 -0.21 5.07 -14.94
C VAL A 14 -1.36 4.79 -13.97
N CYS A 15 -1.39 5.44 -12.81
CA CYS A 15 -2.45 5.21 -11.83
C CYS A 15 -3.78 5.86 -12.26
N VAL A 16 -3.76 7.02 -12.95
CA VAL A 16 -5.00 7.74 -13.30
C VAL A 16 -5.89 7.01 -14.33
N PRO A 17 -5.37 6.38 -15.40
CA PRO A 17 -6.20 5.69 -16.39
C PRO A 17 -6.78 4.35 -15.91
N LEU A 18 -6.12 3.67 -14.95
CA LEU A 18 -6.64 2.43 -14.34
C LEU A 18 -7.84 2.68 -13.41
N LEU A 19 -8.11 3.93 -13.03
CA LEU A 19 -9.20 4.35 -12.13
C LEU A 19 -10.58 4.46 -12.79
N SER A 20 -10.70 4.26 -14.10
CA SER A 20 -11.99 4.47 -14.78
C SER A 20 -13.01 3.34 -14.51
N ARG A 21 -12.63 2.21 -13.91
CA ARG A 21 -13.57 1.10 -13.68
C ARG A 21 -13.38 0.41 -12.31
N ARG A 22 -14.12 0.95 -11.34
CA ARG A 22 -14.52 0.40 -10.01
C ARG A 22 -13.56 0.63 -8.82
N MET A 23 -14.08 1.44 -7.90
CA MET A 23 -13.84 1.50 -6.45
C MET A 23 -12.38 1.65 -5.98
N ILE A 24 -11.82 2.84 -6.21
CA ILE A 24 -10.72 3.38 -5.40
C ILE A 24 -11.15 4.79 -4.99
N MET A 25 -11.27 5.08 -3.69
CA MET A 25 -11.34 6.47 -3.22
C MET A 25 -9.93 7.07 -3.34
N ILE A 26 -9.63 7.68 -4.49
CA ILE A 26 -8.56 8.67 -4.57
C ILE A 26 -9.21 10.03 -4.30
N VAL A 27 -8.79 10.69 -3.22
CA VAL A 27 -9.05 12.13 -3.06
C VAL A 27 -8.18 12.84 -4.10
N SER A 28 -8.71 13.04 -5.31
CA SER A 28 -8.10 13.90 -6.32
C SER A 28 -8.23 15.34 -5.86
N GLY A 29 -7.15 15.85 -5.27
CA GLY A 29 -6.91 17.25 -4.93
C GLY A 29 -5.40 17.46 -4.86
N ASP A 30 -4.95 18.69 -5.12
CA ASP A 30 -3.53 19.06 -5.19
C ASP A 30 -2.65 18.34 -4.15
N ILE A 31 -1.49 17.85 -4.60
CA ILE A 31 -0.47 17.16 -3.80
C ILE A 31 0.18 18.19 -2.86
N SER A 32 -0.57 18.57 -1.83
CA SER A 32 -0.14 19.28 -0.63
C SER A 32 -1.12 19.03 0.51
N LEU A 33 -1.62 17.79 0.62
CA LEU A 33 -2.24 17.30 1.84
C LEU A 33 -1.17 16.58 2.66
N LYS A 34 -0.32 17.35 3.35
CA LYS A 34 0.23 16.84 4.61
C LYS A 34 -0.99 16.54 5.48
N MET A 35 -1.30 15.26 5.71
CA MET A 35 -2.34 14.88 6.65
C MET A 35 -1.98 15.47 8.02
N LYS A 36 -2.53 16.65 8.32
CA LYS A 36 -2.26 17.38 9.58
C LYS A 36 -2.96 16.72 10.77
N ASN A 37 -3.97 15.89 10.52
CA ASN A 37 -4.67 15.12 11.53
C ASN A 37 -4.53 13.64 11.20
N HIS A 38 -4.18 12.84 12.21
CA HIS A 38 -4.00 11.39 12.08
C HIS A 38 -5.31 10.77 11.57
N CYS A 39 -5.22 9.82 10.62
CA CYS A 39 -6.38 9.03 10.20
C CYS A 39 -7.04 8.41 11.45
N PRO A 40 -8.35 8.55 11.65
CA PRO A 40 -9.01 7.90 12.77
C PRO A 40 -8.92 6.38 12.65
N TYR A 41 -8.87 5.71 13.79
CA TYR A 41 -8.82 4.26 13.88
C TYR A 41 -10.18 3.72 14.34
N VAL A 42 -10.51 2.52 13.89
CA VAL A 42 -11.63 1.72 14.39
C VAL A 42 -11.08 0.54 15.16
N GLN A 43 -11.67 0.28 16.33
CA GLN A 43 -11.37 -0.91 17.11
C GLN A 43 -12.16 -2.10 16.58
N LEU A 44 -11.45 -3.17 16.25
CA LEU A 44 -12.03 -4.46 15.90
C LEU A 44 -12.47 -5.23 17.15
N GLN A 45 -13.27 -6.27 16.95
CA GLN A 45 -13.78 -7.11 18.05
C GLN A 45 -12.68 -7.83 18.85
N ASP A 46 -11.53 -8.08 18.21
CA ASP A 46 -10.34 -8.68 18.81
C ASP A 46 -9.43 -7.65 19.50
N GLY A 47 -9.87 -6.38 19.56
CA GLY A 47 -9.18 -5.30 20.26
C GLY A 47 -8.11 -4.57 19.44
N TYR A 48 -7.78 -5.04 18.23
CA TYR A 48 -6.83 -4.34 17.35
C TYR A 48 -7.44 -3.05 16.80
N GLN A 49 -6.59 -2.05 16.58
CA GLN A 49 -6.97 -0.79 15.96
C GLN A 49 -6.57 -0.79 14.48
N VAL A 50 -7.50 -0.39 13.62
CA VAL A 50 -7.32 -0.38 12.17
C VAL A 50 -7.56 1.04 11.63
N PRO A 51 -6.66 1.60 10.81
CA PRO A 51 -6.91 2.87 10.14
C PRO A 51 -8.17 2.80 9.26
N MET A 52 -9.04 3.81 9.33
CA MET A 52 -10.25 3.84 8.49
C MET A 52 -9.95 4.04 7.01
N VAL A 53 -8.75 4.53 6.67
CA VAL A 53 -8.33 4.80 5.29
C VAL A 53 -7.11 3.95 4.97
N GLY A 54 -7.19 3.25 3.85
CA GLY A 54 -6.15 2.35 3.37
C GLY A 54 -5.74 2.59 1.93
N PHE A 55 -4.55 2.12 1.60
CA PHE A 55 -3.98 2.15 0.26
C PHE A 55 -4.12 0.79 -0.42
N GLY A 56 -4.92 0.72 -1.49
CA GLY A 56 -5.13 -0.50 -2.27
C GLY A 56 -4.04 -0.73 -3.30
N THR A 57 -3.60 -1.99 -3.44
CA THR A 57 -2.47 -2.38 -4.33
C THR A 57 -2.89 -3.25 -5.51
N SER A 58 -4.21 -3.42 -5.73
CA SER A 58 -4.73 -4.16 -6.88
C SER A 58 -4.28 -3.54 -8.20
N GLN A 59 -3.96 -4.38 -9.20
CA GLN A 59 -3.55 -3.98 -10.55
C GLN A 59 -2.21 -3.23 -10.67
N ALA A 60 -1.50 -2.98 -9.57
CA ALA A 60 -0.17 -2.40 -9.62
C ALA A 60 0.86 -3.48 -10.02
N MET A 61 1.62 -3.23 -11.09
CA MET A 61 2.78 -4.04 -11.43
C MET A 61 3.87 -3.90 -10.35
N ASN A 62 4.76 -4.89 -10.25
CA ASN A 62 5.72 -4.99 -9.14
C ASN A 62 6.59 -3.73 -8.94
N ASP A 63 7.09 -3.14 -10.02
CA ASP A 63 7.88 -1.90 -10.00
C ASP A 63 7.07 -0.69 -9.53
N VAL A 64 5.85 -0.54 -10.04
CA VAL A 64 4.93 0.54 -9.64
C VAL A 64 4.45 0.35 -8.20
N ALA A 65 4.19 -0.89 -7.77
CA ALA A 65 3.69 -1.21 -6.44
C ALA A 65 4.67 -0.80 -5.34
N GLU A 66 5.97 -1.06 -5.53
CA GLU A 66 7.00 -0.68 -4.56
C GLU A 66 7.07 0.83 -4.37
N ALA A 67 7.14 1.59 -5.48
CA ALA A 67 7.19 3.05 -5.45
C ALA A 67 5.89 3.66 -4.88
N ALA A 68 4.74 3.12 -5.27
CA ALA A 68 3.44 3.61 -4.83
C ALA A 68 3.23 3.40 -3.32
N VAL A 69 3.59 2.22 -2.78
CA VAL A 69 3.52 1.96 -1.34
C VAL A 69 4.49 2.85 -0.56
N SER A 70 5.71 3.05 -1.06
CA SER A 70 6.67 3.99 -0.45
C SER A 70 6.07 5.40 -0.35
N CYS A 71 5.46 5.90 -1.43
CA CYS A 71 4.81 7.20 -1.47
C CYS A 71 3.59 7.28 -0.53
N ALA A 72 2.78 6.23 -0.48
CA ALA A 72 1.64 6.16 0.45
C ALA A 72 2.09 6.25 1.92
N LEU A 73 3.16 5.55 2.30
CA LEU A 73 3.70 5.62 3.66
C LEU A 73 4.22 7.02 4.01
N ASP A 74 4.87 7.70 3.05
CA ASP A 74 5.31 9.09 3.19
C ASP A 74 4.15 10.08 3.31
N ALA A 75 3.05 9.82 2.61
CA ALA A 75 1.82 10.60 2.70
C ALA A 75 1.06 10.38 4.02
N GLY A 76 1.45 9.40 4.83
CA GLY A 76 0.86 9.13 6.14
C GLY A 76 -0.12 7.97 6.18
N TYR A 77 -0.26 7.19 5.11
CA TYR A 77 -1.07 5.96 5.14
C TYR A 77 -0.45 4.95 6.10
N ARG A 78 -1.32 4.26 6.84
CA ARG A 78 -0.93 3.20 7.78
C ARG A 78 -1.69 1.90 7.57
N LEU A 79 -2.59 1.83 6.59
CA LEU A 79 -3.20 0.57 6.14
C LEU A 79 -2.83 0.30 4.68
N ILE A 80 -2.21 -0.85 4.43
CA ILE A 80 -1.88 -1.33 3.09
C ILE A 80 -2.73 -2.56 2.78
N ASP A 81 -3.53 -2.48 1.72
CA ASP A 81 -4.41 -3.55 1.29
C ASP A 81 -3.85 -4.28 0.07
N THR A 82 -3.57 -5.57 0.26
CA THR A 82 -3.03 -6.47 -0.76
C THR A 82 -3.78 -7.80 -0.81
N ALA A 83 -3.36 -8.70 -1.70
CA ALA A 83 -3.87 -10.05 -1.84
C ALA A 83 -2.83 -10.92 -2.53
N ALA A 84 -2.78 -12.20 -2.19
CA ALA A 84 -1.92 -13.17 -2.88
C ALA A 84 -2.17 -13.21 -4.39
N PHE A 85 -3.42 -12.97 -4.83
CA PHE A 85 -3.79 -12.94 -6.24
C PHE A 85 -3.26 -11.71 -7.00
N TYR A 86 -2.82 -10.66 -6.31
CA TYR A 86 -2.30 -9.46 -6.97
C TYR A 86 -0.87 -9.63 -7.48
N ASP A 87 -0.18 -10.69 -7.04
CA ASP A 87 1.17 -11.07 -7.49
C ASP A 87 2.22 -9.94 -7.34
N ASN A 88 2.04 -9.12 -6.30
CA ASN A 88 2.91 -7.98 -6.00
C ASN A 88 3.30 -7.86 -4.52
N GLU A 89 2.96 -8.84 -3.68
CA GLU A 89 3.25 -8.84 -2.24
C GLU A 89 4.75 -8.73 -1.92
N ALA A 90 5.61 -9.33 -2.77
CA ALA A 90 7.06 -9.22 -2.61
C ALA A 90 7.57 -7.78 -2.80
N ALA A 91 7.02 -7.03 -3.75
CA ALA A 91 7.35 -5.62 -3.96
C ALA A 91 6.87 -4.75 -2.80
N ILE A 92 5.66 -5.02 -2.30
CA ILE A 92 5.11 -4.35 -1.12
C ILE A 92 6.00 -4.62 0.11
N GLY A 93 6.44 -5.87 0.30
CA GLY A 93 7.35 -6.25 1.38
C GLY A 93 8.68 -5.50 1.34
N ARG A 94 9.28 -5.32 0.15
CA ARG A 94 10.48 -4.50 -0.03
C ARG A 94 10.25 -3.04 0.35
N ALA A 95 9.15 -2.43 -0.12
CA ALA A 95 8.81 -1.06 0.24
C ALA A 95 8.66 -0.88 1.76
N LEU A 96 7.90 -1.77 2.42
CA LEU A 96 7.73 -1.75 3.87
C LEU A 96 9.06 -1.85 4.60
N HIS A 97 9.90 -2.83 4.23
CA HIS A 97 11.21 -3.06 4.84
C HIS A 97 12.12 -1.83 4.67
N GLN A 98 12.24 -1.31 3.45
CA GLN A 98 13.04 -0.11 3.17
C GLN A 98 12.55 1.10 3.96
N LYS A 99 11.23 1.31 4.11
CA LYS A 99 10.69 2.41 4.91
C LYS A 99 10.95 2.23 6.40
N CYS A 100 10.89 1.01 6.91
CA CYS A 100 11.26 0.75 8.30
C CYS A 100 12.76 1.00 8.57
N LEU A 101 13.63 0.77 7.59
CA LEU A 101 15.07 1.05 7.72
C LEU A 101 15.43 2.52 7.55
N THR A 102 14.71 3.25 6.69
CA THR A 102 15.06 4.62 6.28
C THR A 102 14.29 5.71 7.04
N THR A 103 13.29 5.33 7.83
CA THR A 103 12.45 6.25 8.59
C THR A 103 12.22 5.71 10.01
N ASN A 104 11.59 6.50 10.89
CA ASN A 104 11.19 6.03 12.22
C ASN A 104 9.89 5.19 12.20
N LEU A 105 9.47 4.69 11.04
CA LEU A 105 8.31 3.82 10.91
C LEU A 105 8.65 2.42 11.43
N ARG A 106 7.92 1.94 12.43
CA ARG A 106 8.07 0.58 12.93
C ARG A 106 7.06 -0.34 12.27
N ARG A 107 7.29 -1.64 12.36
CA ARG A 107 6.38 -2.65 11.79
C ARG A 107 4.98 -2.52 12.38
N GLU A 108 4.88 -2.36 13.69
CA GLU A 108 3.62 -2.20 14.41
C GLU A 108 2.83 -0.94 14.06
N ASP A 109 3.47 0.04 13.40
CA ASP A 109 2.79 1.26 12.98
C ASP A 109 1.99 1.04 11.68
N VAL A 110 2.17 -0.08 10.97
CA VAL A 110 1.52 -0.37 9.69
C VAL A 110 0.58 -1.57 9.80
N PHE A 111 -0.69 -1.38 9.49
CA PHE A 111 -1.66 -2.46 9.30
C PHE A 111 -1.57 -2.98 7.86
N VAL A 112 -1.42 -4.29 7.68
CA VAL A 112 -1.39 -4.91 6.34
C VAL A 112 -2.48 -5.96 6.24
N THR A 113 -3.33 -5.85 5.23
CA THR A 113 -4.36 -6.84 4.91
C THR A 113 -3.96 -7.65 3.69
N SER A 114 -4.09 -8.98 3.77
CA SER A 114 -4.01 -9.88 2.61
C SER A 114 -5.26 -10.74 2.52
N LYS A 115 -5.49 -11.39 1.37
CA LYS A 115 -6.71 -12.11 1.03
C LYS A 115 -6.36 -13.48 0.48
N LEU A 116 -7.02 -14.51 1.01
CA LEU A 116 -6.89 -15.87 0.51
C LEU A 116 -7.53 -15.97 -0.89
N PRO A 117 -6.85 -16.59 -1.87
CA PRO A 117 -7.42 -16.79 -3.19
C PRO A 117 -8.50 -17.88 -3.18
N SER A 118 -9.44 -17.82 -4.14
CA SER A 118 -10.47 -18.84 -4.31
C SER A 118 -9.86 -20.22 -4.59
N ARG A 119 -10.51 -21.29 -4.10
CA ARG A 119 -10.12 -22.69 -4.36
C ARG A 119 -10.09 -22.93 -5.87
N GLY A 120 -8.88 -23.07 -6.42
CA GLY A 120 -8.61 -23.18 -7.86
C GLY A 120 -7.31 -22.49 -8.28
N LEU A 121 -6.88 -21.49 -7.50
CA LEU A 121 -5.57 -20.83 -7.64
C LEU A 121 -4.56 -21.36 -6.60
N CYS A 122 -4.81 -22.57 -6.08
CA CYS A 122 -3.94 -23.28 -5.13
C CYS A 122 -2.62 -23.64 -5.83
N GLY A 123 -1.69 -22.69 -5.83
CA GLY A 123 -0.47 -22.75 -6.64
C GLY A 123 0.27 -21.42 -6.68
N VAL A 124 -0.38 -20.29 -6.38
CA VAL A 124 0.35 -19.07 -6.00
C VAL A 124 0.97 -19.30 -4.62
N PRO A 125 2.31 -19.44 -4.51
CA PRO A 125 2.95 -19.50 -3.20
C PRO A 125 2.61 -18.20 -2.48
N MET A 126 2.26 -18.29 -1.19
CA MET A 126 2.17 -17.11 -0.33
C MET A 126 3.59 -16.53 -0.18
N MET A 127 4.01 -15.72 -1.15
CA MET A 127 5.35 -15.14 -1.21
C MET A 127 5.39 -13.93 -0.28
N ALA A 128 5.56 -14.28 1.00
CA ALA A 128 6.29 -13.53 2.01
C ALA A 128 5.98 -12.03 2.14
N LEU A 129 4.86 -11.76 2.81
CA LEU A 129 4.82 -10.69 3.83
C LEU A 129 5.71 -10.99 5.06
N ASN A 130 6.51 -12.07 5.00
CA ASN A 130 7.58 -12.41 5.93
C ASN A 130 8.84 -11.53 5.79
N ALA A 131 8.86 -10.49 4.94
CA ALA A 131 9.97 -9.52 4.87
C ALA A 131 10.12 -8.63 6.14
N LEU A 132 9.42 -8.97 7.21
CA LEU A 132 9.31 -8.23 8.46
C LEU A 132 9.78 -9.05 9.67
N TYR A 133 10.39 -10.22 9.42
CA TYR A 133 11.15 -11.03 10.39
C TYR A 133 12.51 -11.42 9.82
#